data_AF-A0A9D2DF94-F1
#
_entry.id   AF-A0A9D2DF94-F1
#
_cell.length_a   1.000
_cell.length_b   1.000
_cell.length_c   1.000
_cell.angle_alpha   90.00
_cell.angle_beta   90.00
_cell.angle_gamma   90.00
#
_symmetry.space_group_name_H-M   'P 1'
#
loop_
_entity.id
_entity.type
_entity.pdbx_description
1 polymer ?
#
loop_
_entity_poly.entity_id
_entity_poly.type
_entity_poly.pdbx_seq_one_letter_code
_entity_poly.pdbx_strand_id
1 'polypeptide(L)'
;MKRKTILSVLCLGLCGLTAAAQTLPDPTLEERLRLHVETLTADSLLGREGGSETARQAAAYIERAFEEIGLQPGSARKDGDHSFVQRFERHNTRYANIVGFLPGNDPRLRNEYIILGAHYDHLGFRVKGQDTVIYHGADDNASGTAVLIETARRLKEREHELKRTVLLVAFDGEEEGLYGSEAMVENMAADNVKFMASIDMVGWLRGAETLQIKGVGTLRDGEALFEAIPHEGLTLRTRRSPNETFTASDHNAFTARDIPAVLLTTGSKSPYHRPEDTAEKLDYAGMAAITDYTTEMAVELATCPEIAPRPLRELRRERFNGGITAGIGSSALVIPHSALNGRERFSWNAGLTGQYNLNDHFTLRADLLYHHRTFRFPEADPATGNLIVSPGFRKLEMSSLTIPVAFLLTSDLWGTLDGYLYLGLGGYYSYTFGSLINGADTAFNPHAGGIDFQFGWQFGHLGIGCTVLGELSRLFPKGTMAMRGTSTYFTVTYLF
;
A
#
# COMPACT_ATOMS: atom_id res chain seq x y z
N MET A 1 -81.07 -27.22 50.99
CA MET A 1 -81.68 -26.76 49.73
C MET A 1 -81.47 -25.26 49.58
N LYS A 2 -80.39 -24.83 48.91
CA LYS A 2 -80.15 -23.42 48.57
C LYS A 2 -79.62 -23.35 47.13
N ARG A 3 -80.52 -22.99 46.21
CA ARG A 3 -80.20 -22.49 44.87
C ARG A 3 -80.56 -21.01 44.90
N LYS A 4 -79.58 -20.14 44.67
CA LYS A 4 -79.68 -18.87 43.90
C LYS A 4 -78.44 -18.01 44.16
N THR A 5 -77.90 -17.50 43.05
CA THR A 5 -77.04 -16.31 42.94
C THR A 5 -75.60 -16.46 43.42
N ILE A 6 -74.66 -16.52 42.47
CA ILE A 6 -73.49 -15.63 42.34
C ILE A 6 -72.93 -15.91 40.93
N LEU A 7 -73.44 -15.14 39.96
CA LEU A 7 -72.92 -15.02 38.60
C LEU A 7 -72.55 -13.54 38.43
N SER A 8 -71.52 -13.06 39.15
CA SER A 8 -71.13 -11.64 39.12
C SER A 8 -69.68 -11.32 39.51
N VAL A 9 -68.74 -12.28 39.52
CA VAL A 9 -67.34 -11.97 39.93
C VAL A 9 -66.29 -12.29 38.85
N LEU A 10 -66.64 -12.94 37.74
CA LEU A 10 -65.64 -13.34 36.73
C LEU A 10 -65.49 -12.40 35.51
N CYS A 11 -66.07 -11.19 35.54
CA CYS A 11 -65.95 -10.21 34.45
C CYS A 11 -65.40 -8.83 34.88
N LEU A 12 -64.81 -8.70 36.08
CA LEU A 12 -64.21 -7.45 36.55
C LEU A 12 -62.68 -7.54 36.81
N GLY A 13 -62.05 -8.65 36.43
CA GLY A 13 -60.59 -8.85 36.55
C GLY A 13 -59.82 -8.73 35.23
N LEU A 14 -60.42 -8.19 34.17
CA LEU A 14 -59.82 -8.10 32.82
C LEU A 14 -59.71 -6.67 32.29
N CYS A 15 -59.88 -5.66 33.16
CA CYS A 15 -59.54 -4.27 32.88
C CYS A 15 -58.46 -3.83 33.86
N GLY A 16 -57.19 -4.03 33.53
CA GLY A 16 -56.11 -3.58 34.39
C GLY A 16 -54.71 -4.09 34.06
N LEU A 17 -54.41 -4.40 32.81
CA LEU A 17 -53.03 -4.59 32.33
C LEU A 17 -52.91 -3.82 31.02
N THR A 18 -52.84 -2.50 31.12
CA THR A 18 -52.11 -1.72 30.13
C THR A 18 -50.66 -2.21 30.21
N ALA A 19 -50.31 -3.17 29.36
CA ALA A 19 -48.92 -3.46 29.06
C ALA A 19 -48.33 -2.16 28.50
N ALA A 20 -47.64 -1.41 29.36
CA ALA A 20 -46.64 -0.49 28.89
C ALA A 20 -45.61 -1.37 28.18
N ALA A 21 -45.73 -1.47 26.86
CA ALA A 21 -44.66 -2.01 26.04
C ALA A 21 -43.46 -1.10 26.31
N GLN A 22 -42.54 -1.55 27.15
CA GLN A 22 -41.25 -0.92 27.29
C GLN A 22 -40.60 -1.08 25.91
N THR A 23 -40.57 0.01 25.14
CA THR A 23 -39.74 0.10 23.94
C THR A 23 -38.32 -0.20 24.38
N LEU A 24 -37.75 -1.29 23.86
CA LEU A 24 -36.33 -1.58 24.07
C LEU A 24 -35.53 -0.32 23.65
N PRO A 25 -34.48 0.05 24.40
CA PRO A 25 -33.62 1.15 23.99
C PRO A 25 -33.04 0.86 22.61
N ASP A 26 -32.86 1.90 21.80
CA ASP A 26 -32.21 1.76 20.50
C ASP A 26 -30.80 1.19 20.68
N PRO A 27 -30.39 0.23 19.82
CA PRO A 27 -29.07 -0.39 19.94
C PRO A 27 -27.97 0.66 19.80
N THR A 28 -26.92 0.52 20.59
CA THR A 28 -25.70 1.34 20.48
C THR A 28 -25.04 1.18 19.11
N LEU A 29 -24.14 2.10 18.74
CA LEU A 29 -23.40 1.97 17.47
C LEU A 29 -22.60 0.66 17.42
N GLU A 30 -21.93 0.27 18.50
CA GLU A 30 -21.17 -0.99 18.57
C GLU A 30 -22.08 -2.21 18.34
N GLU A 31 -23.28 -2.21 18.90
CA GLU A 31 -24.26 -3.30 18.70
C GLU A 31 -24.77 -3.36 17.26
N ARG A 32 -25.01 -2.21 16.62
CA ARG A 32 -25.40 -2.18 15.19
C ARG A 32 -24.27 -2.63 14.27
N LEU A 33 -23.05 -2.16 14.52
CA LEU A 33 -21.86 -2.62 13.79
C LEU A 33 -21.68 -4.13 13.91
N ARG A 34 -21.82 -4.68 15.13
CA ARG A 34 -21.78 -6.13 15.36
C ARG A 34 -22.88 -6.86 14.60
N LEU A 35 -24.12 -6.36 14.63
CA LEU A 35 -25.22 -6.96 13.89
C LEU A 35 -24.94 -7.02 12.38
N HIS A 36 -24.40 -5.94 11.80
CA HIS A 36 -24.02 -5.92 10.38
C HIS A 36 -22.94 -6.95 10.05
N VAL A 37 -21.85 -6.98 10.85
CA VAL A 37 -20.77 -7.94 10.64
C VAL A 37 -21.28 -9.39 10.79
N GLU A 38 -21.99 -9.71 11.86
CA GLU A 38 -22.53 -11.06 12.11
C GLU A 38 -23.48 -11.50 10.98
N THR A 39 -24.30 -10.58 10.46
CA THR A 39 -25.19 -10.88 9.34
C THR A 39 -24.41 -11.18 8.06
N LEU A 40 -23.42 -10.35 7.73
CA LEU A 40 -22.61 -10.53 6.52
C LEU A 40 -21.72 -11.78 6.62
N THR A 41 -21.24 -12.12 7.81
CA THR A 41 -20.33 -13.25 8.05
C THR A 41 -21.03 -14.58 8.33
N ALA A 42 -22.36 -14.61 8.36
CA ALA A 42 -23.12 -15.82 8.64
C ALA A 42 -22.78 -16.99 7.69
N ASP A 43 -22.72 -18.21 8.22
CA ASP A 43 -22.47 -19.44 7.45
C ASP A 43 -23.39 -19.59 6.22
N SER A 44 -24.63 -19.11 6.32
CA SER A 44 -25.59 -19.14 5.21
C SER A 44 -25.15 -18.34 3.99
N LEU A 45 -24.22 -17.39 4.15
CA LEU A 45 -23.65 -16.60 3.07
C LEU A 45 -22.36 -17.20 2.50
N LEU A 46 -21.88 -18.34 3.02
CA LEU A 46 -20.79 -19.15 2.45
C LEU A 46 -19.56 -18.34 2.00
N GLY A 47 -19.22 -17.27 2.74
CA GLY A 47 -18.07 -16.41 2.44
C GLY A 47 -18.23 -15.44 1.27
N ARG A 48 -19.46 -15.23 0.77
CA ARG A 48 -19.83 -14.13 -0.15
C ARG A 48 -18.94 -14.00 -1.41
N GLU A 49 -18.60 -15.12 -2.05
CA GLU A 49 -17.81 -15.11 -3.31
C GLU A 49 -18.42 -14.16 -4.36
N GLY A 50 -17.58 -13.33 -4.99
CA GLY A 50 -18.01 -12.32 -5.95
C GLY A 50 -18.95 -12.86 -7.03
N GLY A 51 -20.05 -12.16 -7.31
CA GLY A 51 -21.03 -12.56 -8.32
C GLY A 51 -21.82 -13.86 -8.01
N SER A 52 -21.59 -14.51 -6.87
CA SER A 52 -22.32 -15.71 -6.44
C SER A 52 -23.76 -15.41 -6.02
N GLU A 53 -24.54 -16.48 -5.74
CA GLU A 53 -25.86 -16.32 -5.12
C GLU A 53 -25.77 -15.71 -3.71
N THR A 54 -24.74 -16.06 -2.93
CA THR A 54 -24.62 -15.57 -1.56
C THR A 54 -24.11 -14.14 -1.50
N ALA A 55 -23.26 -13.72 -2.44
CA ALA A 55 -22.96 -12.31 -2.65
C ALA A 55 -24.23 -11.51 -2.98
N ARG A 56 -25.12 -12.03 -3.83
CA ARG A 56 -26.41 -11.38 -4.11
C ARG A 56 -27.33 -11.29 -2.88
N GLN A 57 -27.27 -12.26 -1.98
CA GLN A 57 -28.00 -12.19 -0.70
C GLN A 57 -27.42 -11.11 0.23
N ALA A 58 -26.09 -10.99 0.29
CA ALA A 58 -25.43 -9.91 1.03
C ALA A 58 -25.78 -8.52 0.42
N ALA A 59 -25.76 -8.40 -0.90
CA ALA A 59 -26.17 -7.19 -1.62
C ALA A 59 -27.61 -6.78 -1.28
N ALA A 60 -28.55 -7.74 -1.24
CA ALA A 60 -29.94 -7.48 -0.86
C ALA A 60 -30.12 -7.11 0.62
N TYR A 61 -29.20 -7.50 1.50
CA TYR A 61 -29.17 -7.03 2.88
C TYR A 61 -28.73 -5.56 2.95
N ILE A 62 -27.66 -5.22 2.23
CA ILE A 62 -27.11 -3.86 2.19
C ILE A 62 -28.10 -2.88 1.53
N GLU A 63 -28.74 -3.29 0.43
CA GLU A 63 -29.79 -2.51 -0.23
C GLU A 63 -30.91 -2.16 0.75
N ARG A 64 -31.39 -3.14 1.53
CA ARG A 64 -32.41 -2.91 2.57
C ARG A 64 -31.92 -1.96 3.67
N ALA A 65 -30.67 -2.10 4.12
CA ALA A 65 -30.10 -1.19 5.11
C ALA A 65 -30.07 0.26 4.59
N PHE A 66 -29.67 0.47 3.32
CA PHE A 66 -29.68 1.78 2.68
C PHE A 66 -31.10 2.35 2.52
N GLU A 67 -32.07 1.52 2.15
CA GLU A 67 -33.49 1.90 2.09
C GLU A 67 -34.04 2.31 3.47
N GLU A 68 -33.76 1.53 4.51
CA GLU A 68 -34.21 1.80 5.89
C GLU A 68 -33.59 3.08 6.47
N ILE A 69 -32.36 3.41 6.09
CA ILE A 69 -31.71 4.69 6.41
C ILE A 69 -32.39 5.85 5.66
N GLY A 70 -33.01 5.59 4.51
CA GLY A 70 -33.62 6.63 3.68
C GLY A 70 -32.64 7.30 2.72
N LEU A 71 -31.64 6.55 2.25
CA LEU A 71 -30.80 6.97 1.12
C LEU A 71 -31.61 7.00 -0.17
N GLN A 72 -31.15 7.76 -1.17
CA GLN A 72 -31.72 7.72 -2.51
C GLN A 72 -30.96 6.73 -3.40
N PRO A 73 -31.65 6.00 -4.31
CA PRO A 73 -30.99 5.05 -5.21
C PRO A 73 -30.08 5.74 -6.23
N GLY A 74 -28.80 5.36 -6.28
CA GLY A 74 -27.78 6.06 -7.06
C GLY A 74 -27.51 5.54 -8.48
N SER A 75 -28.00 4.35 -8.85
CA SER A 75 -27.78 3.78 -10.19
C SER A 75 -28.96 4.07 -11.12
N ALA A 76 -28.70 4.77 -12.22
CA ALA A 76 -29.71 4.98 -13.27
C ALA A 76 -30.01 3.67 -14.02
N ARG A 77 -31.30 3.42 -14.27
CA ARG A 77 -31.79 2.34 -15.13
C ARG A 77 -32.06 2.85 -16.55
N LYS A 78 -32.13 1.93 -17.51
CA LYS A 78 -32.36 2.24 -18.94
C LYS A 78 -33.71 2.90 -19.22
N ASP A 79 -34.69 2.71 -18.34
CA ASP A 79 -36.03 3.28 -18.40
C ASP A 79 -36.15 4.66 -17.73
N GLY A 80 -35.04 5.18 -17.18
CA GLY A 80 -35.00 6.47 -16.47
C GLY A 80 -35.35 6.39 -14.99
N ASP A 81 -35.65 5.19 -14.47
CA ASP A 81 -35.81 4.93 -13.03
C ASP A 81 -34.44 4.83 -12.34
N HIS A 82 -34.42 4.94 -11.02
CA HIS A 82 -33.21 4.77 -10.21
C HIS A 82 -33.30 3.50 -9.36
N SER A 83 -32.18 2.79 -9.20
CA SER A 83 -32.05 1.62 -8.34
C SER A 83 -30.80 1.73 -7.49
N PHE A 84 -30.81 1.09 -6.32
CA PHE A 84 -29.57 0.90 -5.58
C PHE A 84 -28.61 -0.03 -6.33
N VAL A 85 -29.12 -0.95 -7.13
CA VAL A 85 -28.30 -2.01 -7.73
C VAL A 85 -27.73 -1.60 -9.10
N GLN A 86 -26.41 -1.39 -9.17
CA GLN A 86 -25.65 -1.23 -10.41
C GLN A 86 -25.12 -2.59 -10.88
N ARG A 87 -25.70 -3.14 -11.95
CA ARG A 87 -25.30 -4.45 -12.50
C ARG A 87 -24.23 -4.31 -13.57
N PHE A 88 -23.25 -5.21 -13.54
CA PHE A 88 -22.21 -5.31 -14.56
C PHE A 88 -21.78 -6.76 -14.77
N GLU A 89 -21.04 -7.02 -15.85
CA GLU A 89 -20.60 -8.36 -16.24
C GLU A 89 -19.09 -8.37 -16.50
N ARG A 90 -18.39 -9.33 -15.92
CA ARG A 90 -16.96 -9.60 -16.15
C ARG A 90 -16.79 -11.11 -16.27
N HIS A 91 -16.00 -11.55 -17.26
CA HIS A 91 -15.73 -12.98 -17.49
C HIS A 91 -16.96 -13.92 -17.56
N ASN A 92 -18.09 -13.42 -18.10
CA ASN A 92 -19.39 -14.10 -18.15
C ASN A 92 -20.08 -14.33 -16.78
N THR A 93 -19.58 -13.71 -15.73
CA THR A 93 -20.20 -13.66 -14.40
C THR A 93 -20.84 -12.29 -14.20
N ARG A 94 -22.01 -12.27 -13.55
CA ARG A 94 -22.75 -11.04 -13.25
C ARG A 94 -22.50 -10.63 -11.81
N TYR A 95 -22.16 -9.36 -11.64
CA TYR A 95 -21.87 -8.74 -10.35
C TYR A 95 -22.82 -7.56 -10.14
N ALA A 96 -22.87 -7.06 -8.90
CA ALA A 96 -23.75 -5.96 -8.56
C ALA A 96 -23.19 -5.06 -7.45
N ASN A 97 -22.83 -3.82 -7.78
CA ASN A 97 -22.59 -2.81 -6.75
C ASN A 97 -23.92 -2.32 -6.17
N ILE A 98 -23.93 -1.96 -4.89
CA ILE A 98 -25.05 -1.29 -4.22
C ILE A 98 -24.69 0.18 -3.99
N VAL A 99 -25.42 1.09 -4.63
CA VAL A 99 -25.13 2.52 -4.71
C VAL A 99 -26.29 3.31 -4.11
N GLY A 100 -26.08 3.89 -2.93
CA GLY A 100 -26.96 4.90 -2.33
C GLY A 100 -26.36 6.29 -2.43
N PHE A 101 -27.18 7.34 -2.36
CA PHE A 101 -26.68 8.71 -2.26
C PHE A 101 -27.46 9.62 -1.31
N LEU A 102 -26.74 10.61 -0.80
CA LEU A 102 -27.25 11.75 -0.05
C LEU A 102 -27.03 13.02 -0.90
N PRO A 103 -28.10 13.70 -1.37
CA PRO A 103 -27.96 14.84 -2.24
C PRO A 103 -27.30 16.03 -1.54
N GLY A 104 -26.35 16.67 -2.22
CA GLY A 104 -25.82 17.95 -1.79
C GLY A 104 -26.84 19.07 -1.90
N ASN A 105 -26.77 20.03 -0.98
CA ASN A 105 -27.70 21.16 -0.89
C ASN A 105 -27.21 22.45 -1.56
N ASP A 106 -25.95 22.54 -1.99
CA ASP A 106 -25.42 23.72 -2.68
C ASP A 106 -25.67 23.60 -4.20
N PRO A 107 -26.37 24.55 -4.84
CA PRO A 107 -26.68 24.48 -6.27
C PRO A 107 -25.46 24.37 -7.21
N ARG A 108 -24.28 24.82 -6.75
CA ARG A 108 -23.03 24.76 -7.51
C ARG A 108 -22.27 23.46 -7.26
N LEU A 109 -22.29 22.95 -6.03
CA LEU A 109 -21.47 21.81 -5.61
C LEU A 109 -22.24 20.47 -5.61
N ARG A 110 -23.56 20.47 -5.65
CA ARG A 110 -24.37 19.24 -5.57
C ARG A 110 -24.17 18.23 -6.70
N ASN A 111 -23.57 18.64 -7.82
CA ASN A 111 -23.20 17.74 -8.93
C ASN A 111 -21.76 17.23 -8.83
N GLU A 112 -21.04 17.61 -7.77
CA GLU A 112 -19.76 17.04 -7.39
C GLU A 112 -19.99 15.89 -6.39
N TYR A 113 -19.25 14.80 -6.57
CA TYR A 113 -19.44 13.56 -5.83
C TYR A 113 -18.24 13.27 -4.91
N ILE A 114 -18.55 12.97 -3.66
CA ILE A 114 -17.64 12.33 -2.70
C ILE A 114 -18.12 10.88 -2.55
N ILE A 115 -17.24 9.92 -2.81
CA ILE A 115 -17.58 8.50 -2.73
C ILE A 115 -16.98 7.91 -1.47
N LEU A 116 -17.81 7.28 -0.65
CA LEU A 116 -17.36 6.34 0.37
C LEU A 116 -17.71 4.94 -0.13
N GLY A 117 -16.77 4.02 -0.07
CA GLY A 117 -17.04 2.65 -0.47
C GLY A 117 -16.30 1.60 0.33
N ALA A 118 -16.85 0.39 0.29
CA ALA A 118 -16.30 -0.82 0.90
C ALA A 118 -16.77 -2.00 0.06
N HIS A 119 -15.93 -3.00 -0.17
CA HIS A 119 -16.40 -4.22 -0.83
C HIS A 119 -17.13 -5.12 0.16
N TYR A 120 -18.16 -5.80 -0.32
CA TYR A 120 -18.95 -6.72 0.50
C TYR A 120 -18.69 -8.19 0.14
N ASP A 121 -18.08 -8.47 -1.02
CA ASP A 121 -17.65 -9.81 -1.38
C ASP A 121 -16.46 -10.28 -0.54
N HIS A 122 -16.22 -11.59 -0.53
CA HIS A 122 -15.01 -12.20 0.01
C HIS A 122 -14.71 -13.51 -0.73
N LEU A 123 -13.76 -14.32 -0.23
CA LEU A 123 -13.21 -15.51 -0.93
C LEU A 123 -14.13 -16.73 -1.04
N GLY A 124 -15.33 -16.72 -0.46
CA GLY A 124 -16.24 -17.87 -0.50
C GLY A 124 -15.84 -19.01 0.45
N PHE A 125 -15.91 -20.25 -0.05
CA PHE A 125 -15.59 -21.45 0.72
C PHE A 125 -14.74 -22.45 -0.07
N ARG A 126 -14.08 -23.36 0.64
CA ARG A 126 -13.30 -24.45 0.04
C ARG A 126 -13.70 -25.78 0.66
N VAL A 127 -13.80 -26.82 -0.17
CA VAL A 127 -14.01 -28.19 0.29
C VAL A 127 -12.66 -28.84 0.59
N LYS A 128 -12.47 -29.31 1.83
CA LYS A 128 -11.26 -30.01 2.27
C LYS A 128 -11.64 -31.37 2.83
N GLY A 129 -11.49 -32.42 2.00
CA GLY A 129 -11.93 -33.75 2.37
C GLY A 129 -13.46 -33.83 2.44
N GLN A 130 -14.02 -34.05 3.63
CA GLN A 130 -15.46 -34.04 3.88
C GLN A 130 -15.95 -32.71 4.47
N ASP A 131 -15.04 -31.80 4.79
CA ASP A 131 -15.36 -30.55 5.47
C ASP A 131 -15.50 -29.39 4.47
N THR A 132 -16.43 -28.49 4.75
CA THR A 132 -16.55 -27.19 4.08
C THR A 132 -15.90 -26.14 4.97
N VAL A 133 -14.86 -25.48 4.47
CA VAL A 133 -14.16 -24.42 5.16
C VAL A 133 -14.60 -23.09 4.56
N ILE A 134 -15.36 -22.32 5.34
CA ILE A 134 -15.86 -21.00 4.94
C ILE A 134 -14.81 -19.95 5.29
N TYR A 135 -14.58 -19.01 4.38
CA TYR A 135 -13.82 -17.80 4.64
C TYR A 135 -14.85 -16.71 4.94
N HIS A 136 -14.99 -16.35 6.21
CA HIS A 136 -16.10 -15.47 6.63
C HIS A 136 -15.88 -14.02 6.26
N GLY A 137 -14.63 -13.57 6.18
CA GLY A 137 -14.29 -12.21 5.79
C GLY A 137 -14.88 -11.18 6.74
N ALA A 138 -14.62 -11.34 8.04
CA ALA A 138 -15.17 -10.48 9.07
C ALA A 138 -14.47 -9.12 9.09
N ASP A 139 -13.14 -9.11 9.18
CA ASP A 139 -12.36 -7.90 8.98
C ASP A 139 -12.34 -7.53 7.50
N ASP A 140 -12.24 -8.53 6.61
CA ASP A 140 -12.07 -8.40 5.16
C ASP A 140 -13.28 -8.93 4.36
N ASN A 141 -14.29 -8.13 4.01
CA ASN A 141 -14.46 -6.74 4.42
C ASN A 141 -15.89 -6.45 4.93
N ALA A 142 -16.44 -7.38 5.71
CA ALA A 142 -17.69 -7.13 6.44
C ALA A 142 -17.54 -5.95 7.41
N SER A 143 -16.35 -5.73 7.97
CA SER A 143 -16.06 -4.59 8.86
C SER A 143 -16.20 -3.24 8.16
N GLY A 144 -15.60 -3.08 6.97
CA GLY A 144 -15.71 -1.85 6.18
C GLY A 144 -17.11 -1.62 5.66
N THR A 145 -17.80 -2.69 5.22
CA THR A 145 -19.22 -2.61 4.83
C THR A 145 -20.11 -2.18 6.00
N ALA A 146 -19.88 -2.69 7.22
CA ALA A 146 -20.63 -2.27 8.41
C ALA A 146 -20.37 -0.80 8.76
N VAL A 147 -19.11 -0.35 8.71
CA VAL A 147 -18.74 1.07 8.90
C VAL A 147 -19.39 1.95 7.84
N LEU A 148 -19.41 1.53 6.56
CA LEU A 148 -20.07 2.25 5.47
C LEU A 148 -21.57 2.47 5.75
N ILE A 149 -22.29 1.41 6.17
CA ILE A 149 -23.72 1.47 6.49
C ILE A 149 -23.98 2.46 7.64
N GLU A 150 -23.20 2.39 8.71
CA GLU A 150 -23.41 3.25 9.88
C GLU A 150 -22.92 4.69 9.68
N THR A 151 -21.88 4.90 8.88
CA THR A 151 -21.52 6.24 8.39
C THR A 151 -22.66 6.83 7.54
N ALA A 152 -23.30 6.04 6.67
CA ALA A 152 -24.46 6.50 5.90
C ALA A 152 -25.62 6.95 6.81
N ARG A 153 -25.88 6.21 7.89
CA ARG A 153 -26.90 6.58 8.89
C ARG A 153 -26.60 7.92 9.55
N ARG A 154 -25.35 8.16 9.98
CA ARG A 154 -24.93 9.43 10.58
C ARG A 154 -24.95 10.60 9.60
N LEU A 155 -24.50 10.37 8.36
CA LEU A 155 -24.54 11.39 7.31
C LEU A 155 -25.96 11.75 6.93
N LYS A 156 -26.91 10.80 6.99
CA LYS A 156 -28.33 11.09 6.76
C LYS A 156 -28.89 12.07 7.79
N GLU A 157 -28.53 11.94 9.06
CA GLU A 157 -28.91 12.88 10.12
C GLU A 157 -28.32 14.28 9.88
N ARG A 158 -27.14 14.33 9.23
CA ARG A 158 -26.40 15.56 8.88
C ARG A 158 -26.54 15.96 7.41
N GLU A 159 -27.54 15.46 6.70
CA GLU A 159 -27.72 15.70 5.25
C GLU A 159 -27.77 17.21 4.93
N HIS A 160 -28.33 18.00 5.85
CA HIS A 160 -28.41 19.46 5.76
C HIS A 160 -27.07 20.18 5.80
N GLU A 161 -25.97 19.51 6.17
CA GLU A 161 -24.62 20.07 6.16
C GLU A 161 -23.91 19.83 4.82
N LEU A 162 -24.32 18.82 4.05
CA LEU A 162 -23.61 18.36 2.87
C LEU A 162 -23.83 19.30 1.67
N LYS A 163 -22.78 19.99 1.20
CA LYS A 163 -22.86 20.84 0.00
C LYS A 163 -22.72 20.03 -1.28
N ARG A 164 -21.79 19.06 -1.29
CA ARG A 164 -21.61 18.05 -2.34
C ARG A 164 -22.51 16.84 -2.10
N THR A 165 -22.78 16.10 -3.18
CA THR A 165 -23.50 14.83 -3.06
C THR A 165 -22.53 13.75 -2.58
N VAL A 166 -22.94 12.98 -1.57
CA VAL A 166 -22.15 11.84 -1.05
C VAL A 166 -22.75 10.55 -1.57
N LEU A 167 -21.94 9.74 -2.25
CA LEU A 167 -22.29 8.39 -2.70
C LEU A 167 -21.76 7.36 -1.71
N LEU A 168 -22.60 6.41 -1.35
CA LEU A 168 -22.29 5.28 -0.48
C LEU A 168 -22.33 4.03 -1.37
N VAL A 169 -21.19 3.38 -1.55
CA VAL A 169 -21.05 2.30 -2.54
C VAL A 169 -20.51 1.03 -1.90
N ALA A 170 -21.32 -0.02 -1.86
CA ALA A 170 -20.84 -1.36 -1.55
C ALA A 170 -20.43 -2.07 -2.84
N PHE A 171 -19.13 -2.37 -2.98
CA PHE A 171 -18.55 -2.97 -4.18
C PHE A 171 -18.62 -4.50 -4.17
N ASP A 172 -18.70 -5.09 -5.36
CA ASP A 172 -18.66 -6.55 -5.60
C ASP A 172 -17.46 -6.90 -6.48
N GLY A 173 -16.84 -8.05 -6.23
CA GLY A 173 -15.71 -8.57 -7.00
C GLY A 173 -14.39 -7.83 -6.77
N GLU A 174 -14.14 -7.30 -5.57
CA GLU A 174 -12.85 -6.72 -5.20
C GLU A 174 -11.75 -7.80 -5.23
N GLU A 175 -12.04 -8.95 -4.62
CA GLU A 175 -11.11 -10.07 -4.41
C GLU A 175 -10.69 -10.77 -5.71
N GLU A 176 -11.47 -10.54 -6.77
CA GLU A 176 -11.25 -11.07 -8.11
C GLU A 176 -10.48 -10.10 -9.02
N GLY A 177 -10.22 -8.87 -8.53
CA GLY A 177 -9.44 -7.84 -9.21
C GLY A 177 -10.17 -6.50 -9.38
N LEU A 178 -10.79 -5.99 -8.31
CA LEU A 178 -11.41 -4.64 -8.26
C LEU A 178 -12.56 -4.44 -9.26
N TYR A 179 -13.28 -5.50 -9.63
CA TYR A 179 -14.24 -5.45 -10.74
C TYR A 179 -15.37 -4.43 -10.51
N GLY A 180 -15.87 -4.35 -9.27
CA GLY A 180 -16.92 -3.41 -8.88
C GLY A 180 -16.50 -1.95 -8.98
N SER A 181 -15.35 -1.60 -8.41
CA SER A 181 -14.85 -0.22 -8.43
C SER A 181 -14.40 0.22 -9.83
N GLU A 182 -13.81 -0.67 -10.62
CA GLU A 182 -13.53 -0.41 -12.04
C GLU A 182 -14.82 -0.14 -12.83
N ALA A 183 -15.84 -1.00 -12.67
CA ALA A 183 -17.12 -0.82 -13.34
C ALA A 183 -17.81 0.48 -12.93
N MET A 184 -17.72 0.87 -11.66
CA MET A 184 -18.29 2.13 -11.16
C MET A 184 -17.62 3.33 -11.83
N VAL A 185 -16.29 3.39 -11.82
CA VAL A 185 -15.52 4.47 -12.45
C VAL A 185 -15.76 4.55 -13.96
N GLU A 186 -15.92 3.41 -14.64
CA GLU A 186 -16.23 3.36 -16.08
C GLU A 186 -17.61 3.93 -16.42
N ASN A 187 -18.59 3.79 -15.52
CA ASN A 187 -19.98 4.20 -15.75
C ASN A 187 -20.31 5.59 -15.18
N MET A 188 -19.36 6.25 -14.52
CA MET A 188 -19.53 7.61 -14.00
C MET A 188 -18.82 8.64 -14.87
N ALA A 189 -19.36 9.87 -14.89
CA ALA A 189 -18.62 11.02 -15.40
C ALA A 189 -17.49 11.34 -14.40
N ALA A 190 -16.28 10.86 -14.69
CA ALA A 190 -15.11 10.98 -13.81
C ALA A 190 -14.87 12.41 -13.31
N ASP A 191 -15.11 13.43 -14.17
CA ASP A 191 -14.94 14.85 -13.82
C ASP A 191 -15.82 15.32 -12.65
N ASN A 192 -16.94 14.64 -12.41
CA ASN A 192 -17.85 14.96 -11.30
C ASN A 192 -17.38 14.31 -9.99
N VAL A 193 -16.55 13.27 -10.03
CA VAL A 193 -16.04 12.60 -8.83
C VAL A 193 -14.82 13.36 -8.32
N LYS A 194 -14.95 13.97 -7.14
CA LYS A 194 -13.88 14.80 -6.56
C LYS A 194 -12.99 14.05 -5.59
N PHE A 195 -13.52 13.01 -4.98
CA PHE A 195 -12.79 12.20 -4.02
C PHE A 195 -13.45 10.82 -3.85
N MET A 196 -12.63 9.81 -3.56
CA MET A 196 -13.09 8.49 -3.12
C MET A 196 -12.33 8.01 -1.89
N ALA A 197 -13.04 7.49 -0.89
CA ALA A 197 -12.46 6.77 0.24
C ALA A 197 -12.90 5.31 0.20
N SER A 198 -11.92 4.39 0.10
CA SER A 198 -12.13 2.97 0.36
C SER A 198 -12.02 2.70 1.85
N ILE A 199 -12.93 1.92 2.40
CA ILE A 199 -12.97 1.50 3.80
C ILE A 199 -12.77 -0.01 3.81
N ASP A 200 -11.60 -0.46 4.26
CA ASP A 200 -11.19 -1.85 4.06
C ASP A 200 -10.33 -2.36 5.21
N MET A 201 -10.75 -3.48 5.81
CA MET A 201 -10.14 -4.08 6.99
C MET A 201 -10.04 -3.10 8.16
N VAL A 202 -11.19 -2.66 8.68
CA VAL A 202 -11.29 -1.65 9.76
C VAL A 202 -11.76 -2.23 11.10
N GLY A 203 -11.84 -3.55 11.21
CA GLY A 203 -12.26 -4.27 12.41
C GLY A 203 -11.13 -4.63 13.38
N TRP A 204 -9.86 -4.38 13.06
CA TRP A 204 -8.72 -4.86 13.86
C TRP A 204 -7.92 -3.77 14.61
N LEU A 205 -8.55 -2.64 14.93
CA LEU A 205 -7.85 -1.45 15.45
C LEU A 205 -6.98 -1.74 16.69
N ARG A 206 -7.50 -2.42 17.72
CA ARG A 206 -6.72 -2.78 18.93
C ARG A 206 -5.42 -3.53 18.63
N GLY A 207 -5.39 -4.39 17.61
CA GLY A 207 -4.16 -5.11 17.20
C GLY A 207 -3.28 -4.29 16.24
N ALA A 208 -3.89 -3.43 15.45
CA ALA A 208 -3.22 -2.52 14.52
C ALA A 208 -2.53 -1.35 15.20
N GLU A 209 -3.09 -0.86 16.31
CA GLU A 209 -2.74 0.33 17.10
C GLU A 209 -3.00 1.67 16.38
N THR A 210 -3.15 1.64 15.05
CA THR A 210 -3.32 2.85 14.23
C THR A 210 -4.37 2.62 13.14
N LEU A 211 -5.12 3.67 12.81
CA LEU A 211 -5.87 3.76 11.56
C LEU A 211 -4.91 4.31 10.50
N GLN A 212 -4.66 3.52 9.46
CA GLN A 212 -3.83 3.94 8.33
C GLN A 212 -4.70 4.60 7.26
N ILE A 213 -4.26 5.74 6.76
CA ILE A 213 -4.88 6.46 5.65
C ILE A 213 -3.86 6.49 4.51
N LYS A 214 -4.02 5.58 3.55
CA LYS A 214 -3.12 5.47 2.41
C LYS A 214 -3.64 6.27 1.22
N GLY A 215 -2.75 6.82 0.40
CA GLY A 215 -3.13 7.63 -0.76
C GLY A 215 -3.37 9.11 -0.48
N VAL A 216 -3.04 9.62 0.72
CA VAL A 216 -3.25 11.05 1.05
C VAL A 216 -2.46 12.00 0.13
N GLY A 217 -1.42 11.48 -0.53
CA GLY A 217 -0.63 12.24 -1.49
C GLY A 217 -1.40 12.61 -2.76
N THR A 218 -2.53 11.96 -3.04
CA THR A 218 -3.42 12.25 -4.19
C THR A 218 -4.16 13.59 -4.04
N LEU A 219 -4.14 14.17 -2.84
CA LEU A 219 -4.58 15.53 -2.55
C LEU A 219 -3.37 16.45 -2.29
N ARG A 220 -3.50 17.71 -2.66
CA ARG A 220 -2.61 18.76 -2.14
C ARG A 220 -2.88 18.92 -0.65
N ASP A 221 -1.81 18.94 0.14
CA ASP A 221 -1.86 19.04 1.62
C ASP A 221 -2.71 17.96 2.30
N GLY A 222 -2.89 16.79 1.67
CA GLY A 222 -3.75 15.72 2.16
C GLY A 222 -3.37 15.24 3.57
N GLU A 223 -2.09 15.10 3.89
CA GLU A 223 -1.65 14.73 5.26
C GLU A 223 -2.23 15.69 6.32
N ALA A 224 -2.05 17.00 6.11
CA ALA A 224 -2.56 18.02 7.02
C ALA A 224 -4.09 18.02 7.08
N LEU A 225 -4.76 17.80 5.94
CA LEU A 225 -6.23 17.68 5.89
C LEU A 225 -6.73 16.54 6.77
N PHE A 226 -6.19 15.32 6.59
CA PHE A 226 -6.65 14.14 7.31
C PHE A 226 -6.28 14.16 8.80
N GLU A 227 -5.15 14.76 9.17
CA GLU A 227 -4.75 14.95 10.57
C GLU A 227 -5.58 16.02 11.29
N ALA A 228 -6.10 17.03 10.56
CA ALA A 228 -6.93 18.08 11.14
C ALA A 228 -8.38 17.63 11.43
N ILE A 229 -8.86 16.59 10.76
CA ILE A 229 -10.21 16.04 10.99
C ILE A 229 -10.28 15.47 12.42
N PRO A 230 -11.34 15.78 13.21
CA PRO A 230 -11.50 15.24 14.55
C PRO A 230 -11.43 13.71 14.59
N HIS A 231 -10.54 13.16 15.44
CA HIS A 231 -10.23 11.73 15.48
C HIS A 231 -10.04 11.23 16.93
N GLU A 232 -10.98 11.59 17.81
CA GLU A 232 -10.92 11.16 19.21
C GLU A 232 -10.83 9.63 19.32
N GLY A 233 -9.90 9.15 20.14
CA GLY A 233 -9.68 7.71 20.34
C GLY A 233 -8.91 7.00 19.22
N LEU A 234 -8.49 7.70 18.15
CA LEU A 234 -7.70 7.13 17.06
C LEU A 234 -6.27 7.67 17.08
N THR A 235 -5.31 6.80 16.73
CA THR A 235 -3.98 7.24 16.29
C THR A 235 -3.91 7.08 14.78
N LEU A 236 -3.78 8.19 14.06
CA LEU A 236 -3.72 8.17 12.60
C LEU A 236 -2.29 7.90 12.11
N ARG A 237 -2.18 7.17 11.00
CA ARG A 237 -0.95 7.01 10.24
C ARG A 237 -1.21 7.27 8.76
N THR A 238 -0.85 8.45 8.30
CA THR A 238 -1.00 8.86 6.90
C THR A 238 0.13 8.27 6.03
N ARG A 239 -0.18 7.93 4.77
CA ARG A 239 0.80 7.50 3.76
C ARG A 239 0.51 8.15 2.42
N ARG A 240 1.54 8.74 1.80
CA ARG A 240 1.39 9.49 0.54
C ARG A 240 1.08 8.62 -0.66
N SER A 241 1.75 7.48 -0.79
CA SER A 241 1.57 6.61 -1.95
C SER A 241 0.18 5.96 -1.93
N PRO A 242 -0.59 6.04 -3.04
CA PRO A 242 -1.83 5.29 -3.18
C PRO A 242 -1.57 3.79 -3.43
N ASN A 243 -0.38 3.44 -3.94
CA ASN A 243 -0.06 2.09 -4.39
C ASN A 243 1.05 1.50 -3.51
N GLU A 244 0.75 0.41 -2.81
CA GLU A 244 1.74 -0.51 -2.27
C GLU A 244 1.50 -1.87 -2.96
N THR A 245 2.57 -2.54 -3.41
CA THR A 245 2.53 -3.79 -4.23
C THR A 245 1.69 -4.93 -3.64
N PHE A 246 1.30 -4.83 -2.37
CA PHE A 246 0.65 -5.87 -1.59
C PHE A 246 -0.63 -5.40 -0.86
N THR A 247 -1.15 -4.18 -1.11
CA THR A 247 -2.40 -3.68 -0.47
C THR A 247 -3.24 -2.84 -1.44
N ALA A 248 -3.44 -3.33 -2.66
CA ALA A 248 -4.42 -2.75 -3.56
C ALA A 248 -5.83 -2.95 -2.97
N SER A 249 -6.70 -1.95 -3.13
CA SER A 249 -8.12 -1.97 -2.73
C SER A 249 -8.87 -1.07 -3.72
N ASP A 250 -10.18 -0.91 -3.57
CA ASP A 250 -11.07 -0.23 -4.52
C ASP A 250 -10.66 1.21 -4.88
N HIS A 251 -9.92 1.91 -4.01
CA HIS A 251 -9.41 3.26 -4.30
C HIS A 251 -8.48 3.29 -5.52
N ASN A 252 -7.85 2.16 -5.86
CA ASN A 252 -6.95 2.07 -7.01
C ASN A 252 -7.65 2.29 -8.35
N ALA A 253 -8.90 1.83 -8.50
CA ALA A 253 -9.67 2.06 -9.72
C ALA A 253 -9.90 3.56 -9.99
N PHE A 254 -10.06 4.35 -8.92
CA PHE A 254 -10.24 5.80 -8.97
C PHE A 254 -8.92 6.52 -9.22
N THR A 255 -7.85 6.16 -8.49
CA THR A 255 -6.54 6.79 -8.71
C THR A 255 -6.01 6.54 -10.12
N ALA A 256 -6.30 5.38 -10.72
CA ALA A 256 -5.96 5.08 -12.11
C ALA A 256 -6.60 6.03 -13.14
N ARG A 257 -7.63 6.79 -12.75
CA ARG A 257 -8.27 7.85 -13.56
C ARG A 257 -7.95 9.26 -13.05
N ASP A 258 -6.86 9.43 -12.29
CA ASP A 258 -6.45 10.70 -11.67
C ASP A 258 -7.50 11.31 -10.71
N ILE A 259 -8.44 10.50 -10.20
CA ILE A 259 -9.37 10.91 -9.14
C ILE A 259 -8.64 10.75 -7.80
N PRO A 260 -8.62 11.78 -6.94
CA PRO A 260 -8.06 11.65 -5.60
C PRO A 260 -8.77 10.57 -4.81
N ALA A 261 -8.00 9.66 -4.22
CA ALA A 261 -8.59 8.60 -3.42
C ALA A 261 -7.66 8.14 -2.30
N VAL A 262 -8.29 7.68 -1.22
CA VAL A 262 -7.59 7.10 -0.07
C VAL A 262 -8.16 5.74 0.32
N LEU A 263 -7.36 4.98 1.04
CA LEU A 263 -7.76 3.77 1.73
C LEU A 263 -7.66 3.99 3.24
N LEU A 264 -8.78 3.81 3.95
CA LEU A 264 -8.88 3.70 5.39
C LEU A 264 -8.76 2.22 5.79
N THR A 265 -7.71 1.87 6.53
CA THR A 265 -7.45 0.47 6.91
C THR A 265 -6.72 0.35 8.24
N THR A 266 -6.95 -0.74 8.96
CA THR A 266 -6.11 -1.16 10.10
C THR A 266 -4.92 -2.04 9.68
N GLY A 267 -4.82 -2.35 8.38
CA GLY A 267 -3.76 -3.14 7.78
C GLY A 267 -3.96 -4.65 7.97
N SER A 268 -3.03 -5.45 7.44
CA SER A 268 -3.19 -6.90 7.32
C SER A 268 -2.76 -7.71 8.56
N LYS A 269 -2.95 -7.16 9.77
CA LYS A 269 -2.58 -7.86 11.03
C LYS A 269 -3.65 -8.85 11.50
N SER A 270 -4.89 -8.70 11.05
CA SER A 270 -5.95 -9.68 11.25
C SER A 270 -5.62 -10.98 10.50
N PRO A 271 -6.38 -12.07 10.71
CA PRO A 271 -6.25 -13.32 9.95
C PRO A 271 -6.61 -13.19 8.45
N TYR A 272 -5.93 -12.30 7.72
CA TYR A 272 -6.17 -11.95 6.32
C TYR A 272 -6.18 -13.17 5.40
N HIS A 273 -7.25 -13.31 4.60
CA HIS A 273 -7.52 -14.45 3.72
C HIS A 273 -7.50 -15.81 4.44
N ARG A 274 -7.94 -15.85 5.71
CA ARG A 274 -8.02 -17.10 6.48
C ARG A 274 -9.41 -17.33 7.05
N PRO A 275 -9.80 -18.60 7.26
CA PRO A 275 -11.07 -18.96 7.90
C PRO A 275 -11.20 -18.40 9.33
N GLU A 276 -10.07 -18.08 9.96
CA GLU A 276 -10.05 -17.49 11.30
C GLU A 276 -10.45 -16.01 11.33
N ASP A 277 -10.70 -15.36 10.20
CA ASP A 277 -11.23 -13.99 10.15
C ASP A 277 -12.74 -13.99 10.49
N THR A 278 -13.05 -13.99 11.79
CA THR A 278 -14.41 -14.16 12.32
C THR A 278 -14.88 -12.97 13.17
N ALA A 279 -16.20 -12.77 13.21
CA ALA A 279 -16.84 -11.61 13.82
C ALA A 279 -16.52 -11.41 15.31
N GLU A 280 -16.26 -12.48 16.06
CA GLU A 280 -16.02 -12.41 17.51
C GLU A 280 -14.66 -11.78 17.86
N LYS A 281 -13.76 -11.68 16.87
CA LYS A 281 -12.40 -11.17 17.09
C LYS A 281 -12.27 -9.68 16.83
N LEU A 282 -13.26 -9.08 16.18
CA LEU A 282 -13.24 -7.67 15.81
C LEU A 282 -13.34 -6.75 17.04
N ASP A 283 -12.75 -5.57 16.88
CA ASP A 283 -12.76 -4.47 17.84
C ASP A 283 -13.88 -3.47 17.49
N TYR A 284 -15.10 -3.76 17.97
CA TYR A 284 -16.28 -2.94 17.67
C TYR A 284 -16.21 -1.51 18.21
N ALA A 285 -15.52 -1.29 19.33
CA ALA A 285 -15.27 0.06 19.84
C ALA A 285 -14.32 0.83 18.90
N GLY A 286 -13.30 0.16 18.39
CA GLY A 286 -12.43 0.71 17.35
C GLY A 286 -13.18 1.03 16.05
N MET A 287 -14.03 0.12 15.58
CA MET A 287 -14.90 0.35 14.42
C MET A 287 -15.85 1.53 14.64
N ALA A 288 -16.37 1.72 15.85
CA ALA A 288 -17.21 2.88 16.18
C ALA A 288 -16.40 4.18 16.05
N ALA A 289 -15.20 4.26 16.62
CA ALA A 289 -14.33 5.43 16.45
C ALA A 289 -13.96 5.71 14.98
N ILE A 290 -13.74 4.65 14.18
CA ILE A 290 -13.51 4.78 12.73
C ILE A 290 -14.76 5.27 12.00
N THR A 291 -15.96 4.85 12.41
CA THR A 291 -17.24 5.34 11.88
C THR A 291 -17.41 6.84 12.13
N ASP A 292 -17.06 7.30 13.33
CA ASP A 292 -17.06 8.72 13.71
C ASP A 292 -16.10 9.51 12.82
N TYR A 293 -14.85 9.06 12.71
CA TYR A 293 -13.84 9.68 11.86
C TYR A 293 -14.26 9.73 10.39
N THR A 294 -14.78 8.63 9.84
CA THR A 294 -15.23 8.54 8.45
C THR A 294 -16.40 9.49 8.19
N THR A 295 -17.28 9.67 9.18
CA THR A 295 -18.38 10.66 9.12
C THR A 295 -17.83 12.08 9.05
N GLU A 296 -16.93 12.47 9.96
CA GLU A 296 -16.33 13.82 9.95
C GLU A 296 -15.51 14.07 8.69
N MET A 297 -14.75 13.09 8.22
CA MET A 297 -14.01 13.15 6.95
C MET A 297 -14.95 13.42 5.77
N ALA A 298 -16.06 12.69 5.70
CA ALA A 298 -17.03 12.88 4.62
C ALA A 298 -17.71 14.25 4.68
N VAL A 299 -18.03 14.76 5.87
CA VAL A 299 -18.58 16.11 6.03
C VAL A 299 -17.56 17.18 5.65
N GLU A 300 -16.31 17.08 6.09
CA GLU A 300 -15.25 18.02 5.74
C GLU A 300 -15.05 18.09 4.22
N LEU A 301 -14.91 16.93 3.55
CA LEU A 301 -14.77 16.87 2.09
C LEU A 301 -16.03 17.33 1.34
N ALA A 302 -17.21 17.06 1.87
CA ALA A 302 -18.46 17.50 1.27
C ALA A 302 -18.71 19.00 1.44
N THR A 303 -18.04 19.68 2.38
CA THR A 303 -18.28 21.09 2.73
C THR A 303 -17.15 22.03 2.37
N CYS A 304 -15.92 21.51 2.20
CA CYS A 304 -14.74 22.31 1.89
C CYS A 304 -14.91 23.08 0.56
N PRO A 305 -14.37 24.31 0.43
CA PRO A 305 -14.57 25.10 -0.78
C PRO A 305 -14.03 24.43 -2.05
N GLU A 306 -12.89 23.75 -1.93
CA GLU A 306 -12.16 23.16 -3.03
C GLU A 306 -11.47 21.87 -2.58
N ILE A 307 -11.53 20.83 -3.42
CA ILE A 307 -10.72 19.62 -3.28
C ILE A 307 -9.66 19.70 -4.36
N ALA A 308 -8.41 19.94 -3.95
CA ALA A 308 -7.30 20.17 -4.88
C ALA A 308 -6.57 18.85 -5.18
N PRO A 309 -6.80 18.21 -6.35
CA PRO A 309 -6.10 17.00 -6.73
C PRO A 309 -4.60 17.26 -6.92
N ARG A 310 -3.78 16.25 -6.59
CA ARG A 310 -2.39 16.14 -7.05
C ARG A 310 -2.33 15.01 -8.09
N PRO A 311 -2.06 15.31 -9.37
CA PRO A 311 -1.96 14.30 -10.43
C PRO A 311 -0.98 13.18 -10.08
N LEU A 312 -1.28 11.93 -10.44
CA LEU A 312 -0.39 10.79 -10.14
C LEU A 312 1.02 10.95 -10.71
N ARG A 313 1.15 11.63 -11.86
CA ARG A 313 2.45 11.93 -12.47
C ARG A 313 3.39 12.74 -11.55
N GLU A 314 2.83 13.52 -10.62
CA GLU A 314 3.59 14.29 -9.63
C GLU A 314 3.94 13.46 -8.39
N LEU A 315 3.31 12.29 -8.21
CA LEU A 315 3.64 11.32 -7.17
C LEU A 315 4.61 10.24 -7.66
N ARG A 316 4.64 9.97 -8.98
CA ARG A 316 5.60 9.04 -9.57
C ARG A 316 7.01 9.60 -9.49
N ARG A 317 7.98 8.73 -9.21
CA ARG A 317 9.39 9.12 -9.29
C ARG A 317 9.71 9.62 -10.70
N GLU A 318 10.53 10.67 -10.78
CA GLU A 318 10.96 11.21 -12.07
C GLU A 318 11.55 10.10 -12.93
N ARG A 319 11.17 10.05 -14.20
CA ARG A 319 11.58 8.96 -15.11
C ARG A 319 13.09 8.90 -15.28
N PHE A 320 13.77 10.03 -15.19
CA PHE A 320 15.22 10.14 -15.23
C PHE A 320 15.69 11.02 -14.08
N ASN A 321 16.69 10.56 -13.32
CA ASN A 321 17.35 11.38 -12.30
C ASN A 321 18.86 11.40 -12.60
N GLY A 322 19.44 12.59 -12.68
CA GLY A 322 20.88 12.77 -12.73
C GLY A 322 21.43 13.06 -11.34
N GLY A 323 22.70 12.77 -11.09
CA GLY A 323 23.29 13.04 -9.78
C GLY A 323 24.80 12.97 -9.73
N ILE A 324 25.31 13.20 -8.53
CA ILE A 324 26.71 12.96 -8.18
C ILE A 324 26.78 11.87 -7.12
N THR A 325 27.87 11.10 -7.12
CA THR A 325 28.12 10.09 -6.10
C THR A 325 29.59 10.09 -5.72
N ALA A 326 29.87 9.81 -4.46
CA ALA A 326 31.21 9.67 -3.93
C ALA A 326 31.26 8.58 -2.87
N GLY A 327 32.37 7.86 -2.81
CA GLY A 327 32.53 6.76 -1.89
C GLY A 327 33.94 6.63 -1.33
N ILE A 328 34.01 6.14 -0.10
CA ILE A 328 35.25 5.78 0.59
C ILE A 328 35.17 4.33 1.05
N GLY A 329 36.30 3.63 1.05
CA GLY A 329 36.31 2.24 1.47
C GLY A 329 37.65 1.56 1.27
N SER A 330 37.63 0.28 0.95
CA SER A 330 38.82 -0.55 0.79
C SER A 330 38.81 -1.34 -0.52
N SER A 331 40.00 -1.65 -1.01
CA SER A 331 40.19 -2.54 -2.16
C SER A 331 41.23 -3.61 -1.87
N ALA A 332 40.95 -4.83 -2.29
CA ALA A 332 41.85 -5.98 -2.23
C ALA A 332 42.05 -6.56 -3.62
N LEU A 333 43.24 -7.10 -3.86
CA LEU A 333 43.59 -7.78 -5.11
C LEU A 333 44.06 -9.20 -4.79
N VAL A 334 43.42 -10.18 -5.37
CA VAL A 334 43.71 -11.61 -5.21
C VAL A 334 44.20 -12.14 -6.55
N ILE A 335 45.48 -12.49 -6.63
CA ILE A 335 46.06 -13.10 -7.83
C ILE A 335 46.45 -14.53 -7.46
N PRO A 336 45.68 -15.55 -7.89
CA PRO A 336 45.98 -16.94 -7.57
C PRO A 336 47.40 -17.34 -8.01
N HIS A 337 48.10 -18.06 -7.13
CA HIS A 337 49.49 -18.51 -7.34
C HIS A 337 50.51 -17.39 -7.60
N SER A 338 50.22 -16.16 -7.18
CA SER A 338 51.15 -15.04 -7.26
C SER A 338 51.50 -14.50 -5.86
N ALA A 339 52.72 -14.01 -5.72
CA ALA A 339 53.15 -13.21 -4.58
C ALA A 339 52.36 -11.90 -4.39
N LEU A 340 51.62 -11.50 -5.42
CA LEU A 340 50.85 -10.27 -5.49
C LEU A 340 49.43 -10.45 -4.92
N ASN A 341 49.30 -11.11 -3.78
CA ASN A 341 48.06 -11.05 -2.99
C ASN A 341 48.09 -9.80 -2.13
N GLY A 342 47.26 -8.84 -2.50
CA GLY A 342 47.24 -7.50 -1.92
C GLY A 342 46.33 -7.45 -0.71
N ARG A 343 46.82 -6.91 0.42
CA ARG A 343 45.96 -6.61 1.58
C ARG A 343 45.14 -5.35 1.34
N GLU A 344 43.96 -5.31 1.96
CA GLU A 344 43.05 -4.17 1.92
C GLU A 344 43.72 -2.85 2.29
N ARG A 345 43.40 -1.81 1.52
CA ARG A 345 43.90 -0.45 1.72
C ARG A 345 42.83 0.55 1.32
N PHE A 346 42.92 1.73 1.93
CA PHE A 346 42.01 2.85 1.69
C PHE A 346 41.91 3.15 0.19
N SER A 347 40.68 3.28 -0.29
CA SER A 347 40.34 3.58 -1.67
C SER A 347 39.14 4.52 -1.68
N TRP A 348 39.04 5.34 -2.71
CA TRP A 348 37.92 6.25 -2.87
C TRP A 348 37.46 6.32 -4.32
N ASN A 349 36.22 6.75 -4.52
CA ASN A 349 35.65 7.02 -5.82
C ASN A 349 34.80 8.29 -5.79
N ALA A 350 34.63 8.92 -6.94
CA ALA A 350 33.69 10.01 -7.13
C ALA A 350 33.28 10.11 -8.60
N GLY A 351 32.07 10.57 -8.87
CA GLY A 351 31.59 10.66 -10.24
C GLY A 351 30.14 11.07 -10.39
N LEU A 352 29.62 10.81 -11.58
CA LEU A 352 28.24 11.10 -11.97
C LEU A 352 27.41 9.83 -11.89
N THR A 353 26.14 9.98 -11.52
CA THR A 353 25.14 8.90 -11.54
C THR A 353 23.97 9.29 -12.43
N GLY A 354 23.43 8.33 -13.16
CA GLY A 354 22.19 8.46 -13.92
C GLY A 354 21.25 7.32 -13.57
N GLN A 355 20.00 7.64 -13.27
CA GLN A 355 18.96 6.67 -12.96
C GLN A 355 17.80 6.81 -13.94
N TYR A 356 17.31 5.67 -14.43
CA TYR A 356 16.12 5.58 -15.24
C TYR A 356 15.10 4.68 -14.54
N ASN A 357 14.02 5.28 -14.05
CA ASN A 357 12.96 4.56 -13.35
C ASN A 357 12.02 3.92 -14.38
N LEU A 358 12.01 2.58 -14.43
CA LEU A 358 11.11 1.80 -15.29
C LEU A 358 9.70 1.80 -14.71
N ASN A 359 9.60 1.70 -13.38
CA ASN A 359 8.39 1.86 -12.56
C ASN A 359 8.80 2.14 -11.10
N ASP A 360 7.86 2.07 -10.16
CA ASP A 360 8.09 2.39 -8.74
C ASP A 360 8.99 1.36 -8.01
N HIS A 361 9.27 0.21 -8.63
CA HIS A 361 10.07 -0.88 -8.05
C HIS A 361 11.36 -1.18 -8.80
N PHE A 362 11.48 -0.75 -10.05
CA PHE A 362 12.60 -1.11 -10.91
C PHE A 362 13.26 0.12 -11.52
N THR A 363 14.56 0.26 -11.27
CA THR A 363 15.38 1.36 -11.75
C THR A 363 16.63 0.82 -12.42
N LEU A 364 16.98 1.35 -13.58
CA LEU A 364 18.29 1.14 -14.18
C LEU A 364 19.23 2.28 -13.74
N ARG A 365 20.36 1.96 -13.13
CA ARG A 365 21.39 2.95 -12.75
C ARG A 365 22.64 2.72 -13.58
N ALA A 366 23.19 3.81 -14.13
CA ALA A 366 24.48 3.82 -14.80
C ALA A 366 25.33 4.96 -14.23
N ASP A 367 26.54 4.63 -13.79
CA ASP A 367 27.44 5.63 -13.19
C ASP A 367 28.70 5.81 -14.03
N LEU A 368 29.36 6.95 -13.86
CA LEU A 368 30.68 7.25 -14.40
C LEU A 368 31.60 7.67 -13.26
N LEU A 369 32.45 6.75 -12.80
CA LEU A 369 33.23 6.89 -11.58
C LEU A 369 34.73 6.98 -11.86
N TYR A 370 35.38 8.00 -11.32
CA TYR A 370 36.81 7.96 -11.11
C TYR A 370 37.09 7.16 -9.85
N HIS A 371 37.89 6.10 -9.96
CA HIS A 371 38.37 5.31 -8.84
C HIS A 371 39.85 5.53 -8.61
N HIS A 372 40.20 5.78 -7.36
CA HIS A 372 41.56 5.69 -6.86
C HIS A 372 41.64 4.52 -5.87
N ARG A 373 42.33 3.45 -6.29
CA ARG A 373 42.49 2.22 -5.50
C ARG A 373 43.91 2.09 -5.04
N THR A 374 44.11 1.71 -3.78
CA THR A 374 45.45 1.41 -3.28
C THR A 374 45.52 0.00 -2.72
N PHE A 375 46.66 -0.65 -2.91
CA PHE A 375 46.92 -2.04 -2.51
C PHE A 375 48.31 -2.16 -1.89
N ARG A 376 48.51 -3.15 -1.01
CA ARG A 376 49.83 -3.48 -0.43
C ARG A 376 50.27 -4.89 -0.81
N PHE A 377 51.46 -5.03 -1.38
CA PHE A 377 52.04 -6.34 -1.72
C PHE A 377 53.41 -6.56 -1.06
N PRO A 378 53.81 -7.83 -0.83
CA PRO A 378 55.15 -8.18 -0.39
C PRO A 378 56.27 -7.67 -1.32
N GLU A 379 57.41 -7.38 -0.74
CA GLU A 379 58.65 -7.03 -1.43
C GLU A 379 59.45 -8.30 -1.83
N ALA A 380 60.18 -8.27 -2.94
CA ALA A 380 61.03 -9.39 -3.38
C ALA A 380 62.51 -9.07 -3.11
N ASP A 381 63.34 -10.10 -2.93
CA ASP A 381 64.79 -9.95 -2.70
C ASP A 381 65.46 -9.38 -3.95
N PRO A 382 66.09 -8.20 -3.87
CA PRO A 382 66.83 -7.63 -4.99
C PRO A 382 68.00 -8.51 -5.46
N ALA A 383 68.58 -9.35 -4.60
CA ALA A 383 69.75 -10.15 -4.88
C ALA A 383 69.42 -11.58 -5.36
N THR A 384 68.33 -12.18 -4.88
CA THR A 384 68.01 -13.60 -5.14
C THR A 384 66.75 -13.80 -5.96
N GLY A 385 65.91 -12.77 -6.15
CA GLY A 385 64.61 -12.88 -6.81
C GLY A 385 63.56 -13.69 -6.02
N ASN A 386 63.93 -14.23 -4.86
CA ASN A 386 63.02 -14.94 -3.97
C ASN A 386 62.08 -13.94 -3.27
N LEU A 387 60.88 -14.38 -2.93
CA LEU A 387 59.96 -13.60 -2.10
C LEU A 387 60.53 -13.49 -0.69
N ILE A 388 61.01 -12.31 -0.30
CA ILE A 388 61.35 -12.06 1.09
C ILE A 388 60.04 -11.72 1.80
N VAL A 389 59.75 -12.41 2.89
CA VAL A 389 58.85 -11.87 3.92
C VAL A 389 59.64 -10.76 4.65
N SER A 390 59.87 -9.64 3.97
CA SER A 390 60.48 -8.43 4.54
C SER A 390 59.41 -7.67 5.33
N PRO A 391 59.76 -6.86 6.36
CA PRO A 391 58.82 -5.96 7.02
C PRO A 391 58.26 -4.86 6.08
N GLY A 392 58.85 -4.69 4.89
CA GLY A 392 58.50 -3.70 3.89
C GLY A 392 57.32 -4.10 3.01
N PHE A 393 56.41 -3.16 2.76
CA PHE A 393 55.29 -3.33 1.83
C PHE A 393 55.44 -2.39 0.64
N ARG A 394 55.22 -2.89 -0.57
CA ARG A 394 55.07 -2.05 -1.77
C ARG A 394 53.65 -1.52 -1.87
N LYS A 395 53.49 -0.22 -2.12
CA LYS A 395 52.20 0.44 -2.37
C LYS A 395 51.94 0.45 -3.87
N LEU A 396 50.87 -0.22 -4.31
CA LEU A 396 50.33 -0.04 -5.66
C LEU A 396 49.18 0.96 -5.59
N GLU A 397 49.18 1.92 -6.49
CA GLU A 397 48.11 2.88 -6.68
C GLU A 397 47.57 2.73 -8.09
N MET A 398 46.26 2.70 -8.23
CA MET A 398 45.58 2.59 -9.53
C MET A 398 44.54 3.69 -9.65
N SER A 399 44.61 4.41 -10.76
CA SER A 399 43.62 5.40 -11.19
C SER A 399 42.87 4.88 -12.40
N SER A 400 41.55 4.80 -12.27
CA SER A 400 40.69 4.18 -13.28
C SER A 400 39.39 4.93 -13.47
N LEU A 401 38.82 4.81 -14.67
CA LEU A 401 37.48 5.23 -15.00
C LEU A 401 36.60 3.98 -15.06
N THR A 402 35.58 3.91 -14.21
CA THR A 402 34.69 2.74 -14.09
C THR A 402 33.26 3.14 -14.42
N ILE A 403 32.59 2.28 -15.19
CA ILE A 403 31.20 2.43 -15.60
C ILE A 403 30.44 1.19 -15.09
N PRO A 404 29.84 1.24 -13.89
CA PRO A 404 28.87 0.24 -13.46
C PRO A 404 27.50 0.52 -14.08
N VAL A 405 26.80 -0.55 -14.46
CA VAL A 405 25.40 -0.52 -14.87
C VAL A 405 24.66 -1.58 -14.06
N ALA A 406 23.74 -1.13 -13.22
CA ALA A 406 23.02 -1.96 -12.27
C ALA A 406 21.50 -1.84 -12.44
N PHE A 407 20.82 -2.96 -12.26
CA PHE A 407 19.38 -3.01 -12.10
C PHE A 407 19.05 -2.98 -10.61
N LEU A 408 18.27 -1.99 -10.19
CA LEU A 408 17.88 -1.78 -8.81
C LEU A 408 16.43 -2.25 -8.61
N LEU A 409 16.23 -3.08 -7.61
CA LEU A 409 14.93 -3.30 -6.98
C LEU A 409 14.75 -2.27 -5.87
N THR A 410 13.69 -1.47 -5.93
CA THR A 410 13.39 -0.43 -4.96
C THR A 410 12.11 -0.69 -4.19
N SER A 411 12.11 -0.34 -2.91
CA SER A 411 10.94 -0.40 -2.03
C SER A 411 10.85 0.88 -1.24
N ASP A 412 9.68 1.50 -1.18
CA ASP A 412 9.47 2.71 -0.39
C ASP A 412 9.71 2.45 1.10
N LEU A 413 10.29 3.44 1.79
CA LEU A 413 10.58 3.34 3.21
C LEU A 413 9.35 3.72 4.01
N TRP A 414 8.60 2.71 4.46
CA TRP A 414 7.65 2.80 5.57
C TRP A 414 6.56 3.89 5.45
N GLY A 415 6.29 4.38 4.24
CA GLY A 415 5.17 5.26 3.88
C GLY A 415 5.21 6.70 4.39
N THR A 416 6.16 7.06 5.27
CA THR A 416 6.21 8.35 5.96
C THR A 416 7.43 9.21 5.64
N LEU A 417 8.47 8.64 5.03
CA LEU A 417 9.65 9.39 4.60
C LEU A 417 9.70 9.38 3.08
N ASP A 418 9.93 10.55 2.48
CA ASP A 418 10.19 10.69 1.05
C ASP A 418 11.51 9.96 0.72
N GLY A 419 11.44 8.67 0.40
CA GLY A 419 12.62 7.84 0.29
C GLY A 419 12.36 6.35 0.08
N TYR A 420 13.39 5.64 -0.35
CA TYR A 420 13.32 4.23 -0.71
C TYR A 420 14.59 3.46 -0.35
N LEU A 421 14.42 2.19 -0.01
CA LEU A 421 15.49 1.19 0.02
C LEU A 421 15.73 0.70 -1.40
N TYR A 422 16.99 0.45 -1.77
CA TYR A 422 17.33 -0.23 -3.01
C TYR A 422 18.32 -1.37 -2.81
N LEU A 423 18.14 -2.42 -3.62
CA LEU A 423 19.10 -3.51 -3.83
C LEU A 423 19.43 -3.56 -5.31
N GLY A 424 20.71 -3.45 -5.64
CA GLY A 424 21.22 -3.38 -7.00
C GLY A 424 22.13 -4.55 -7.34
N LEU A 425 21.97 -5.08 -8.54
CA LEU A 425 22.91 -6.03 -9.13
C LEU A 425 23.19 -5.63 -10.58
N GLY A 426 24.47 -5.65 -10.95
CA GLY A 426 24.93 -5.12 -12.22
C GLY A 426 26.24 -5.71 -12.69
N GLY A 427 26.64 -5.26 -13.87
CA GLY A 427 27.99 -5.45 -14.38
C GLY A 427 28.74 -4.13 -14.41
N TYR A 428 30.06 -4.17 -14.41
CA TYR A 428 30.86 -2.97 -14.64
C TYR A 428 32.00 -3.24 -15.62
N TYR A 429 32.44 -2.15 -16.26
CA TYR A 429 33.69 -2.09 -17.00
C TYR A 429 34.58 -0.99 -16.42
N SER A 430 35.88 -1.23 -16.35
CA SER A 430 36.85 -0.29 -15.79
C SER A 430 38.08 -0.19 -16.69
N TYR A 431 38.49 1.05 -16.98
CA TYR A 431 39.71 1.37 -17.71
C TYR A 431 40.72 2.02 -16.76
N THR A 432 41.83 1.33 -16.51
CA THR A 432 42.94 1.85 -15.71
C THR A 432 43.92 2.59 -16.61
N PHE A 433 44.16 3.86 -16.31
CA PHE A 433 45.03 4.74 -17.10
C PHE A 433 46.27 5.22 -16.32
N GLY A 434 46.33 4.96 -15.02
CA GLY A 434 47.50 5.24 -14.20
C GLY A 434 47.72 4.12 -13.19
N SER A 435 48.96 3.63 -13.11
CA SER A 435 49.37 2.64 -12.11
C SER A 435 50.78 2.91 -11.62
N LEU A 436 50.92 3.11 -10.31
CA LEU A 436 52.19 3.45 -9.65
C LEU A 436 52.54 2.38 -8.60
N ILE A 437 53.76 1.84 -8.65
CA ILE A 437 54.33 1.02 -7.57
C ILE A 437 55.38 1.85 -6.86
N ASN A 438 55.18 2.14 -5.57
CA ASN A 438 56.06 3.00 -4.78
C ASN A 438 56.35 4.36 -5.46
N GLY A 439 55.39 4.89 -6.21
CA GLY A 439 55.51 6.15 -6.95
C GLY A 439 56.17 6.05 -8.33
N ALA A 440 56.63 4.88 -8.77
CA ALA A 440 57.13 4.66 -10.12
C ALA A 440 56.06 4.04 -11.03
N ASP A 441 55.99 4.49 -12.28
CA ASP A 441 55.07 3.94 -13.27
C ASP A 441 55.28 2.44 -13.47
N THR A 442 54.18 1.70 -13.54
CA THR A 442 54.17 0.28 -13.85
C THR A 442 53.13 -0.04 -14.91
N ALA A 443 53.38 -1.07 -15.71
CA ALA A 443 52.38 -1.60 -16.63
C ALA A 443 51.44 -2.53 -15.86
N PHE A 444 50.16 -2.15 -15.76
CA PHE A 444 49.09 -3.02 -15.27
C PHE A 444 48.06 -3.27 -16.37
N ASN A 445 47.24 -4.32 -16.24
CA ASN A 445 46.19 -4.58 -17.23
C ASN A 445 45.22 -3.37 -17.27
N PRO A 446 45.09 -2.69 -18.41
CA PRO A 446 44.28 -1.48 -18.50
C PRO A 446 42.78 -1.78 -18.49
N HIS A 447 42.35 -3.02 -18.74
CA HIS A 447 40.95 -3.39 -18.87
C HIS A 447 40.52 -4.39 -17.79
N ALA A 448 39.50 -4.03 -17.03
CA ALA A 448 38.85 -4.89 -16.06
C ALA A 448 37.33 -4.86 -16.24
N GLY A 449 36.68 -5.97 -15.92
CA GLY A 449 35.23 -6.07 -15.87
C GLY A 449 34.80 -6.96 -14.71
N GLY A 450 33.56 -6.84 -14.28
CA GLY A 450 33.12 -7.57 -13.11
C GLY A 450 31.64 -7.38 -12.78
N ILE A 451 31.29 -7.82 -11.58
CA ILE A 451 29.95 -7.70 -11.02
C ILE A 451 29.93 -6.53 -10.04
N ASP A 452 28.84 -5.78 -10.07
CA ASP A 452 28.54 -4.70 -9.15
C ASP A 452 27.33 -5.08 -8.29
N PHE A 453 27.47 -4.97 -6.98
CA PHE A 453 26.39 -5.15 -6.03
C PHE A 453 26.22 -3.87 -5.21
N GLN A 454 25.01 -3.34 -5.17
CA GLN A 454 24.68 -2.11 -4.47
C GLN A 454 23.58 -2.38 -3.44
N PHE A 455 23.66 -1.76 -2.28
CA PHE A 455 22.51 -1.65 -1.39
C PHE A 455 22.51 -0.30 -0.69
N GLY A 456 21.35 0.26 -0.43
CA GLY A 456 21.30 1.53 0.28
C GLY A 456 19.90 2.10 0.41
N TRP A 457 19.87 3.31 0.95
CA TRP A 457 18.68 4.11 1.17
C TRP A 457 18.82 5.43 0.42
N GLN A 458 17.73 5.91 -0.15
CA GLN A 458 17.59 7.23 -0.74
C GLN A 458 16.54 7.99 0.07
N PHE A 459 16.85 9.21 0.51
CA PHE A 459 15.98 10.11 1.25
C PHE A 459 15.90 11.45 0.49
N GLY A 460 14.83 11.65 -0.26
CA GLY A 460 14.69 12.74 -1.23
C GLY A 460 15.90 12.77 -2.17
N HIS A 461 16.66 13.86 -2.14
CA HIS A 461 17.87 14.02 -2.94
C HIS A 461 19.09 13.27 -2.40
N LEU A 462 19.15 12.89 -1.11
CA LEU A 462 20.34 12.29 -0.49
C LEU A 462 20.25 10.77 -0.36
N GLY A 463 21.21 10.05 -0.93
CA GLY A 463 21.37 8.61 -0.80
C GLY A 463 22.60 8.23 0.03
N ILE A 464 22.47 7.16 0.82
CA ILE A 464 23.56 6.49 1.51
C ILE A 464 23.52 5.01 1.21
N GLY A 465 24.66 4.38 0.99
CA GLY A 465 24.70 2.98 0.63
C GLY A 465 26.08 2.36 0.70
N CYS A 466 26.13 1.13 0.24
CA CYS A 466 27.35 0.37 0.09
C CYS A 466 27.38 -0.24 -1.32
N THR A 467 28.52 -0.10 -1.98
CA THR A 467 28.79 -0.65 -3.31
C THR A 467 29.95 -1.62 -3.22
N VAL A 468 29.76 -2.83 -3.76
CA VAL A 468 30.75 -3.90 -3.80
C VAL A 468 31.03 -4.26 -5.26
N LEU A 469 32.26 -4.02 -5.70
CA LEU A 469 32.74 -4.40 -7.02
C LEU A 469 33.58 -5.67 -6.91
N GLY A 470 33.16 -6.72 -7.62
CA GLY A 470 33.91 -7.97 -7.77
C GLY A 470 34.52 -8.07 -9.17
N GLU A 471 35.84 -7.97 -9.28
CA GLU A 471 36.56 -8.08 -10.55
C GLU A 471 36.62 -9.53 -11.02
N LEU A 472 36.20 -9.78 -12.25
CA LEU A 472 36.22 -11.09 -12.90
C LEU A 472 37.31 -11.15 -13.96
N SER A 473 38.10 -12.22 -13.95
CA SER A 473 39.10 -12.47 -15.00
C SER A 473 39.19 -13.95 -15.37
N ARG A 474 39.65 -14.25 -16.59
CA ARG A 474 40.01 -15.61 -16.99
C ARG A 474 41.41 -15.92 -16.47
N LEU A 475 41.54 -16.97 -15.66
CA LEU A 475 42.84 -17.37 -15.09
C LEU A 475 43.86 -17.80 -16.14
N PHE A 476 43.40 -18.30 -17.30
CA PHE A 476 44.20 -18.69 -18.46
C PHE A 476 43.37 -18.56 -19.75
N PRO A 477 43.97 -18.57 -20.97
CA PRO A 477 43.23 -18.49 -22.23
C PRO A 477 42.14 -19.56 -22.42
N LYS A 478 42.21 -20.67 -21.66
CA LYS A 478 41.23 -21.76 -21.59
C LYS A 478 40.72 -22.07 -20.15
N GLY A 479 40.96 -21.18 -19.18
CA GLY A 479 40.66 -21.42 -17.75
C GLY A 479 39.30 -20.88 -17.28
N THR A 480 38.84 -21.38 -16.12
CA THR A 480 37.62 -20.93 -15.42
C THR A 480 37.73 -19.46 -14.97
N MET A 481 36.59 -18.77 -14.98
CA MET A 481 36.47 -17.39 -14.50
C MET A 481 36.60 -17.38 -12.97
N ALA A 482 37.45 -16.50 -12.43
CA ALA A 482 37.64 -16.36 -10.99
C ALA A 482 37.64 -14.88 -10.58
N MET A 483 37.24 -14.63 -9.33
CA MET A 483 37.25 -13.30 -8.73
C MET A 483 38.69 -12.91 -8.38
N ARG A 484 39.16 -11.79 -8.95
CA ARG A 484 40.55 -11.32 -8.86
C ARG A 484 40.73 -10.09 -7.97
N GLY A 485 39.64 -9.42 -7.62
CA GLY A 485 39.69 -8.25 -6.77
C GLY A 485 38.32 -7.92 -6.21
N THR A 486 38.32 -7.34 -5.03
CA THR A 486 37.10 -6.84 -4.38
C THR A 486 37.33 -5.40 -3.97
N SER A 487 36.36 -4.54 -4.24
CA SER A 487 36.37 -3.16 -3.74
C SER A 487 35.04 -2.88 -3.09
N THR A 488 35.06 -2.46 -1.84
CA THR A 488 33.86 -2.14 -1.07
C THR A 488 33.90 -0.67 -0.70
N TYR A 489 32.84 0.06 -1.00
CA TYR A 489 32.73 1.49 -0.75
C TYR A 489 31.45 1.79 0.03
N PHE A 490 31.56 2.57 1.10
CA PHE A 490 30.43 3.34 1.60
C PHE A 490 30.22 4.54 0.67
N THR A 491 29.03 4.66 0.10
CA THR A 491 28.71 5.64 -0.95
C THR A 491 27.67 6.64 -0.47
N VAL A 492 27.88 7.91 -0.80
CA VAL A 492 26.90 8.99 -0.66
C VAL A 492 26.54 9.47 -2.06
N THR A 493 25.25 9.58 -2.34
CA THR A 493 24.71 10.00 -3.64
C THR A 493 23.83 11.21 -3.46
N TYR A 494 23.88 12.17 -4.37
CA TYR A 494 22.96 13.30 -4.43
C TYR A 494 22.31 13.32 -5.82
N LEU A 495 20.99 13.16 -5.88
CA LEU A 495 20.18 13.22 -7.10
C LEU A 495 19.59 14.62 -7.25
N PHE A 496 19.65 15.19 -8.44
CA PHE A 496 19.10 16.52 -8.76
C PHE A 496 17.64 16.42 -9.16
#